data_AF-A0A1Y6CH10-F1
#
_entry.id   AF-A0A1Y6CH10-F1
#
_cell.length_a   1.000
_cell.length_b   1.000
_cell.length_c   1.000
_cell.angle_alpha   90.00
_cell.angle_beta   90.00
_cell.angle_gamma   90.00
#
_symmetry.space_group_name_H-M   'P 1'
#
loop_
_entity.id
_entity.type
_entity.pdbx_description
1 polymer ?
#
loop_
_entity_poly.entity_id
_entity_poly.type
_entity_poly.pdbx_seq_one_letter_code
_entity_poly.pdbx_strand_id
1 'polypeptide(L)'
;MTRLGALAGLIGLVAALAAPAAAQAADAKGAADHPMIQRYPGAEIIRYQRDAFTDYHLFTEPATAYGGLDKNLDHTEELEGAVTRITYRLPEKRSTLEIFRNYEQGLKKAGFEILFDCSDQACGGRNFNNAVVPYNAQFGDNYRDQRYLAAHLSRPKDGDLYAMLYIARNTTSGGKDKNRVFGQLDVVELTPMDTGLVTVDAETMARGLEDEGRIALYDIYFDTDSAGLKPESDAALAQIARLMTDEPMLKVLIVGHTDSQGSLDYNLMLSRKRAAAVVEALASRFGVAAERMTPAGVGFLAPVASNRTEKGRALNRRVELVDYR
;
A
#
# COMPACT_ATOMS: atom_id res chain seq x y z
N MET A 1 38.64 8.27 -82.16
CA MET A 1 39.44 7.13 -81.68
C MET A 1 39.62 7.26 -80.18
N THR A 2 38.99 6.35 -79.42
CA THR A 2 39.40 5.82 -78.10
C THR A 2 39.97 6.79 -77.05
N ARG A 3 39.28 6.98 -75.91
CA ARG A 3 39.32 6.09 -74.73
C ARG A 3 38.27 6.50 -73.68
N LEU A 4 37.42 5.54 -73.32
CA LEU A 4 36.61 5.54 -72.11
C LEU A 4 37.54 5.45 -70.88
N GLY A 5 37.31 6.30 -69.88
CA GLY A 5 37.85 6.14 -68.52
C GLY A 5 36.68 6.01 -67.55
N ALA A 6 36.43 4.80 -67.07
CA ALA A 6 35.42 4.51 -66.05
C ALA A 6 35.94 4.89 -64.67
N LEU A 7 35.24 5.79 -63.96
CA LEU A 7 35.44 6.01 -62.52
C LEU A 7 34.64 4.95 -61.76
N ALA A 8 35.34 3.99 -61.17
CA ALA A 8 34.78 3.08 -60.19
C ALA A 8 34.78 3.77 -58.81
N GLY A 9 33.60 4.16 -58.32
CA GLY A 9 33.41 4.63 -56.95
C GLY A 9 33.33 3.43 -56.00
N LEU A 10 34.35 3.27 -55.15
CA LEU A 10 34.37 2.31 -54.05
C LEU A 10 33.32 2.73 -53.00
N ILE A 11 32.19 2.03 -52.93
CA ILE A 11 31.29 2.11 -51.76
C ILE A 11 31.91 1.23 -50.67
N GLY A 12 32.58 1.86 -49.71
CA GLY A 12 33.08 1.20 -48.51
C GLY A 12 31.91 0.74 -47.64
N LEU A 13 31.68 -0.57 -47.62
CA LEU A 13 30.75 -1.21 -46.69
C LEU A 13 31.39 -1.18 -45.30
N VAL A 14 31.02 -0.19 -44.48
CA VAL A 14 31.34 -0.20 -43.04
C VAL A 14 30.45 -1.27 -42.40
N ALA A 15 30.99 -2.49 -42.27
CA ALA A 15 30.39 -3.54 -41.47
C ALA A 15 30.45 -3.08 -40.00
N ALA A 16 29.35 -2.52 -39.51
CA ALA A 16 29.14 -2.33 -38.08
C ALA A 16 29.16 -3.73 -37.43
N LEU A 17 30.26 -4.06 -36.78
CA LEU A 17 30.36 -5.22 -35.90
C LEU A 17 29.36 -5.00 -34.75
N ALA A 18 28.13 -5.48 -34.95
CA ALA A 18 27.18 -5.64 -33.86
C ALA A 18 27.80 -6.63 -32.89
N ALA A 19 28.29 -6.12 -31.75
CA ALA A 19 28.70 -6.97 -30.64
C ALA A 19 27.52 -7.89 -30.30
N PRO A 20 27.75 -9.20 -30.07
CA PRO A 20 26.67 -10.11 -29.74
C PRO A 20 26.03 -9.62 -28.44
N ALA A 21 24.77 -9.21 -28.50
CA ALA A 21 23.96 -9.02 -27.33
C ALA A 21 23.98 -10.37 -26.59
N ALA A 22 24.61 -10.40 -25.41
CA ALA A 22 24.61 -11.59 -24.58
C ALA A 22 23.15 -12.02 -24.39
N ALA A 23 22.84 -13.25 -24.77
CA ALA A 23 21.50 -13.80 -24.64
C ALA A 23 21.10 -13.72 -23.16
N GLN A 24 20.26 -12.75 -22.83
CA GLN A 24 19.74 -12.55 -21.49
C GLN A 24 18.84 -13.76 -21.19
N ALA A 25 19.11 -14.46 -20.09
CA ALA A 25 18.22 -15.52 -19.64
C ALA A 25 16.80 -14.94 -19.51
N ALA A 26 15.80 -15.69 -19.99
CA ALA A 26 14.44 -15.19 -20.05
C ALA A 26 13.92 -14.93 -18.63
N ASP A 27 13.34 -13.76 -18.41
CA ASP A 27 12.71 -13.39 -17.14
C ASP A 27 11.61 -14.39 -16.76
N ALA A 28 11.31 -14.44 -15.47
CA ALA A 28 10.15 -15.16 -14.95
C ALA A 28 8.88 -14.75 -15.72
N LYS A 29 8.02 -15.72 -16.02
CA LYS A 29 6.82 -15.51 -16.84
C LYS A 29 5.92 -14.42 -16.25
N GLY A 30 5.55 -13.44 -17.07
CA GLY A 30 4.67 -12.34 -16.66
C GLY A 30 5.36 -11.27 -15.80
N ALA A 31 6.67 -11.38 -15.59
CA ALA A 31 7.43 -10.37 -14.88
C ALA A 31 7.70 -9.16 -15.77
N ALA A 32 7.69 -7.99 -15.14
CA ALA A 32 8.09 -6.73 -15.73
C ALA A 32 8.72 -5.84 -14.66
N ASP A 33 9.61 -4.93 -15.08
CA ASP A 33 10.11 -3.87 -14.21
C ASP A 33 8.99 -2.89 -13.87
N HIS A 34 9.16 -2.18 -12.74
CA HIS A 34 8.28 -1.06 -12.43
C HIS A 34 8.50 0.08 -13.44
N PRO A 35 7.46 0.75 -13.97
CA PRO A 35 7.61 1.75 -15.02
C PRO A 35 8.59 2.89 -14.69
N MET A 36 8.68 3.28 -13.42
CA MET A 36 9.57 4.35 -12.94
C MET A 36 10.94 3.87 -12.44
N ILE A 37 11.08 2.57 -12.13
CA ILE A 37 12.29 2.04 -11.50
C ILE A 37 12.81 0.88 -12.34
N GLN A 38 13.75 1.21 -13.21
CA GLN A 38 14.41 0.25 -14.09
C GLN A 38 15.38 -0.64 -13.30
N ARG A 39 15.53 -1.89 -13.74
CA ARG A 39 16.53 -2.79 -13.15
C ARG A 39 17.97 -2.37 -13.47
N TYR A 40 18.91 -2.90 -12.69
CA TYR A 40 20.32 -2.82 -13.01
C TYR A 40 20.63 -3.51 -14.35
N PRO A 41 21.43 -2.92 -15.25
CA PRO A 41 21.72 -3.51 -16.56
C PRO A 41 22.27 -4.93 -16.48
N GLY A 42 21.69 -5.85 -17.25
CA GLY A 42 22.06 -7.27 -17.24
C GLY A 42 21.48 -8.08 -16.08
N ALA A 43 20.59 -7.51 -15.26
CA ALA A 43 19.82 -8.24 -14.28
C ALA A 43 18.68 -9.04 -14.92
N GLU A 44 18.37 -10.19 -14.33
CA GLU A 44 17.30 -11.11 -14.73
C GLU A 44 16.25 -11.18 -13.61
N ILE A 45 14.96 -11.03 -13.92
CA ILE A 45 13.89 -11.24 -12.95
C ILE A 45 13.70 -12.74 -12.76
N ILE A 46 13.96 -13.22 -11.55
CA ILE A 46 13.82 -14.63 -11.19
C ILE A 46 12.57 -14.92 -10.36
N ARG A 47 11.99 -13.88 -9.73
CA ARG A 47 10.69 -13.95 -9.05
C ARG A 47 9.97 -12.61 -9.19
N TYR A 48 8.67 -12.70 -9.34
CA TYR A 48 7.79 -11.55 -9.49
C TYR A 48 6.47 -11.84 -8.76
N GLN A 49 6.05 -10.92 -7.92
CA GLN A 49 4.77 -10.96 -7.23
C GLN A 49 4.17 -9.56 -7.27
N ARG A 50 2.85 -9.49 -7.50
CA ARG A 50 2.09 -8.26 -7.44
C ARG A 50 0.82 -8.52 -6.64
N ASP A 51 0.69 -7.83 -5.53
CA ASP A 51 -0.50 -7.79 -4.70
C ASP A 51 -1.21 -6.46 -4.98
N ALA A 52 -2.50 -6.53 -5.34
CA ALA A 52 -3.27 -5.34 -5.68
C ALA A 52 -3.48 -4.41 -4.47
N PHE A 53 -3.55 -4.99 -3.28
CA PHE A 53 -3.61 -4.27 -2.02
C PHE A 53 -3.16 -5.20 -0.88
N THR A 54 -2.18 -4.79 -0.09
CA THR A 54 -1.71 -5.50 1.10
C THR A 54 -1.00 -4.53 2.05
N ASP A 55 -0.81 -4.94 3.30
CA ASP A 55 0.13 -4.27 4.21
C ASP A 55 1.59 -4.54 3.82
N TYR A 56 2.48 -3.63 4.21
CA TYR A 56 3.92 -3.73 4.05
C TYR A 56 4.64 -3.09 5.24
N HIS A 57 5.65 -3.77 5.78
CA HIS A 57 6.48 -3.24 6.86
C HIS A 57 7.79 -2.63 6.32
N LEU A 58 7.83 -1.31 6.28
CA LEU A 58 8.98 -0.51 5.85
C LEU A 58 10.00 -0.39 6.99
N PHE A 59 11.18 -0.98 6.86
CA PHE A 59 12.27 -0.72 7.80
C PHE A 59 12.81 0.70 7.64
N THR A 60 12.71 1.50 8.70
CA THR A 60 13.30 2.84 8.80
C THR A 60 14.47 2.88 9.79
N GLU A 61 14.73 1.76 10.48
CA GLU A 61 15.81 1.59 11.43
C GLU A 61 16.46 0.18 11.32
N PRO A 62 17.65 -0.02 11.90
CA PRO A 62 18.26 -1.34 12.01
C PRO A 62 17.40 -2.33 12.82
N ALA A 63 17.34 -3.59 12.39
CA ALA A 63 16.63 -4.66 13.10
C ALA A 63 17.62 -5.47 13.95
N THR A 64 17.55 -5.30 15.26
CA THR A 64 18.56 -5.86 16.19
C THR A 64 18.03 -7.01 17.04
N ALA A 65 16.71 -7.20 17.13
CA ALA A 65 16.10 -8.25 17.93
C ALA A 65 16.21 -9.62 17.22
N TYR A 66 16.56 -10.64 18.00
CA TYR A 66 16.61 -12.01 17.49
C TYR A 66 15.21 -12.53 17.16
N GLY A 67 15.00 -12.86 15.88
CA GLY A 67 13.71 -13.28 15.32
C GLY A 67 13.52 -12.67 13.94
N GLY A 68 12.45 -13.06 13.25
CA GLY A 68 12.07 -12.44 11.97
C GLY A 68 11.42 -11.07 12.16
N LEU A 69 10.62 -10.68 11.16
CA LEU A 69 9.88 -9.41 11.14
C LEU A 69 9.05 -9.18 12.41
N ASP A 70 8.33 -10.21 12.89
CA ASP A 70 7.45 -10.12 14.08
C ASP A 70 8.16 -9.65 15.36
N LYS A 71 9.49 -9.83 15.45
CA LYS A 71 10.29 -9.38 16.61
C LYS A 71 10.86 -7.99 16.44
N ASN A 72 10.70 -7.39 15.27
CA ASN A 72 11.31 -6.13 14.88
C ASN A 72 10.27 -5.14 14.31
N LEU A 73 8.97 -5.34 14.54
CA LEU A 73 7.90 -4.46 14.05
C LEU A 73 8.05 -3.00 14.53
N ASP A 74 8.60 -2.79 15.74
CA ASP A 74 8.85 -1.45 16.29
C ASP A 74 9.94 -0.66 15.52
N HIS A 75 10.69 -1.33 14.63
CA HIS A 75 11.68 -0.71 13.74
C HIS A 75 11.12 -0.45 12.33
N THR A 76 9.79 -0.58 12.18
CA THR A 76 9.10 -0.46 10.89
C THR A 76 7.98 0.55 10.93
N GLU A 77 7.70 1.13 9.77
CA GLU A 77 6.45 1.82 9.49
C GLU A 77 5.54 0.91 8.67
N GLU A 78 4.27 0.81 9.06
CA GLU A 78 3.25 0.06 8.32
C GLU A 78 2.75 0.94 7.16
N LEU A 79 2.84 0.40 5.94
CA LEU A 79 2.27 0.97 4.73
C LEU A 79 1.14 0.05 4.24
N GLU A 80 0.14 0.62 3.59
CA GLU A 80 -0.94 -0.13 2.94
C GLU A 80 -1.06 0.36 1.48
N GLY A 81 -1.12 -0.57 0.53
CA GLY A 81 -1.23 -0.22 -0.89
C GLY A 81 -0.94 -1.38 -1.83
N ALA A 82 -0.81 -1.07 -3.13
CA ALA A 82 -0.40 -2.05 -4.11
C ALA A 82 1.09 -2.35 -3.96
N VAL A 83 1.47 -3.63 -3.84
CA VAL A 83 2.86 -4.05 -3.62
C VAL A 83 3.34 -4.86 -4.80
N THR A 84 4.43 -4.42 -5.43
CA THR A 84 5.15 -5.21 -6.45
C THR A 84 6.51 -5.62 -5.90
N ARG A 85 6.75 -6.92 -5.80
CA ARG A 85 8.00 -7.52 -5.32
C ARG A 85 8.73 -8.19 -6.47
N ILE A 86 9.95 -7.73 -6.73
CA ILE A 86 10.79 -8.20 -7.85
C ILE A 86 12.12 -8.70 -7.31
N THR A 87 12.40 -9.98 -7.46
CA THR A 87 13.71 -10.55 -7.15
C THR A 87 14.54 -10.67 -8.41
N TYR A 88 15.70 -10.04 -8.41
CA TYR A 88 16.67 -10.04 -9.48
C TYR A 88 17.86 -10.96 -9.17
N ARG A 89 18.26 -11.77 -10.15
CA ARG A 89 19.63 -12.30 -10.25
C ARG A 89 20.48 -11.23 -10.93
N LEU A 90 21.48 -10.69 -10.24
CA LEU A 90 22.29 -9.57 -10.73
C LEU A 90 23.51 -10.05 -11.54
N PRO A 91 24.04 -9.25 -12.48
CA PRO A 91 25.13 -9.67 -13.35
C PRO A 91 26.39 -10.09 -12.59
N GLU A 92 27.18 -10.97 -13.22
CA GLU A 92 28.42 -11.46 -12.63
C GLU A 92 29.44 -10.34 -12.46
N LYS A 93 30.38 -10.54 -11.54
CA LYS A 93 31.53 -9.65 -11.32
C LYS A 93 31.17 -8.22 -10.88
N ARG A 94 29.92 -7.98 -10.46
CA ARG A 94 29.49 -6.73 -9.82
C ARG A 94 29.45 -6.88 -8.30
N SER A 95 29.85 -5.81 -7.60
CA SER A 95 29.79 -5.78 -6.13
C SER A 95 28.41 -5.32 -5.66
N THR A 96 28.01 -5.72 -4.46
CA THR A 96 26.78 -5.22 -3.81
C THR A 96 26.79 -3.69 -3.73
N LEU A 97 27.96 -3.09 -3.45
CA LEU A 97 28.13 -1.63 -3.34
C LEU A 97 27.89 -0.92 -4.66
N GLU A 98 28.45 -1.44 -5.76
CA GLU A 98 28.28 -0.85 -7.09
C GLU A 98 26.82 -0.82 -7.50
N ILE A 99 26.13 -1.96 -7.34
CA ILE A 99 24.70 -2.07 -7.65
C ILE A 99 23.90 -1.12 -6.76
N PHE A 100 24.16 -1.16 -5.44
CA PHE A 100 23.47 -0.33 -4.46
C PHE A 100 23.58 1.17 -4.78
N ARG A 101 24.80 1.67 -5.03
CA ARG A 101 25.01 3.09 -5.35
C ARG A 101 24.38 3.50 -6.69
N ASN A 102 24.28 2.58 -7.66
CA ASN A 102 23.56 2.86 -8.91
C ASN A 102 22.06 3.07 -8.67
N TYR A 103 21.42 2.19 -7.89
CA TYR A 103 20.02 2.37 -7.54
C TYR A 103 19.79 3.62 -6.70
N GLU A 104 20.62 3.86 -5.68
CA GLU A 104 20.53 5.05 -4.83
C GLU A 104 20.61 6.34 -5.66
N GLN A 105 21.58 6.45 -6.56
CA GLN A 105 21.73 7.61 -7.45
C GLN A 105 20.57 7.73 -8.44
N GLY A 106 20.08 6.60 -8.97
CA GLY A 106 18.93 6.58 -9.88
C GLY A 106 17.65 7.06 -9.21
N LEU A 107 17.37 6.58 -7.99
CA LEU A 107 16.22 6.99 -7.18
C LEU A 107 16.32 8.47 -6.81
N LYS A 108 17.48 8.95 -6.31
CA LYS A 108 17.70 10.37 -6.02
C LYS A 108 17.48 11.25 -7.25
N LYS A 109 17.98 10.84 -8.43
CA LYS A 109 17.78 11.57 -9.68
C LYS A 109 16.31 11.59 -10.13
N ALA A 110 15.55 10.54 -9.80
CA ALA A 110 14.11 10.47 -10.04
C ALA A 110 13.28 11.25 -9.00
N GLY A 111 13.92 11.92 -8.03
CA GLY A 111 13.26 12.76 -7.03
C GLY A 111 12.88 12.04 -5.74
N PHE A 112 13.31 10.79 -5.55
CA PHE A 112 13.08 10.10 -4.28
C PHE A 112 13.96 10.69 -3.17
N GLU A 113 13.36 10.85 -2.00
CA GLU A 113 14.04 11.05 -0.73
C GLU A 113 14.48 9.70 -0.18
N ILE A 114 15.71 9.61 0.35
CA ILE A 114 16.17 8.40 1.03
C ILE A 114 15.77 8.50 2.50
N LEU A 115 14.93 7.56 2.94
CA LEU A 115 14.43 7.51 4.30
C LEU A 115 15.43 6.79 5.22
N PHE A 116 15.98 5.67 4.74
CA PHE A 116 16.92 4.86 5.51
C PHE A 116 17.85 4.07 4.58
N ASP A 117 19.12 3.98 4.96
CA ASP A 117 20.07 3.07 4.34
C ASP A 117 21.02 2.46 5.36
N CYS A 118 21.43 1.23 5.10
CA CYS A 118 22.37 0.52 5.96
C CYS A 118 23.16 -0.54 5.17
N SER A 119 24.25 -1.02 5.79
CA SER A 119 24.99 -2.18 5.30
C SER A 119 25.45 -3.09 6.43
N ASP A 120 25.46 -4.39 6.16
CA ASP A 120 26.09 -5.41 7.02
C ASP A 120 25.63 -5.34 8.48
N GLN A 121 26.55 -5.11 9.42
CA GLN A 121 26.24 -4.99 10.85
C GLN A 121 25.46 -3.72 11.19
N ALA A 122 25.61 -2.64 10.41
CA ALA A 122 24.84 -1.42 10.62
C ALA A 122 23.34 -1.62 10.34
N CYS A 123 22.97 -2.64 9.57
CA CYS A 123 21.57 -3.04 9.43
C CYS A 123 21.04 -3.83 10.65
N GLY A 124 21.92 -4.37 11.49
CA GLY A 124 21.58 -5.41 12.48
C GLY A 124 22.02 -6.82 12.07
N GLY A 125 22.84 -6.94 11.02
CA GLY A 125 23.47 -8.20 10.63
C GLY A 125 22.45 -9.29 10.29
N ARG A 126 22.59 -10.45 10.95
CA ARG A 126 21.74 -11.61 10.73
C ARG A 126 20.27 -11.36 11.04
N ASN A 127 19.97 -10.56 12.07
CA ASN A 127 18.61 -10.32 12.51
C ASN A 127 17.83 -9.55 11.43
N PHE A 128 18.46 -8.51 10.85
CA PHE A 128 17.89 -7.79 9.72
C PHE A 128 17.69 -8.67 8.49
N ASN A 129 18.67 -9.50 8.11
CA ASN A 129 18.53 -10.42 6.98
C ASN A 129 17.33 -11.38 7.12
N ASN A 130 17.04 -11.82 8.35
CA ASN A 130 15.89 -12.68 8.64
C ASN A 130 14.55 -11.93 8.75
N ALA A 131 14.58 -10.61 8.83
CA ALA A 131 13.41 -9.77 9.03
C ALA A 131 12.98 -9.03 7.74
N VAL A 132 13.93 -8.55 6.95
CA VAL A 132 13.69 -7.65 5.80
C VAL A 132 13.06 -8.34 4.59
N VAL A 133 13.37 -9.62 4.37
CA VAL A 133 12.79 -10.41 3.28
C VAL A 133 12.40 -11.79 3.78
N PRO A 134 11.31 -12.40 3.28
CA PRO A 134 10.95 -13.76 3.64
C PRO A 134 12.10 -14.74 3.38
N TYR A 135 12.38 -15.62 4.35
CA TYR A 135 13.49 -16.56 4.26
C TYR A 135 13.37 -17.43 3.01
N ASN A 136 14.35 -17.33 2.12
CA ASN A 136 14.42 -18.14 0.91
C ASN A 136 15.89 -18.37 0.51
N ALA A 137 16.12 -19.32 -0.40
CA ALA A 137 17.46 -19.78 -0.76
C ALA A 137 18.42 -18.69 -1.30
N GLN A 138 17.89 -17.58 -1.82
CA GLN A 138 18.69 -16.48 -2.37
C GLN A 138 19.23 -15.55 -1.27
N PHE A 139 18.46 -15.35 -0.20
CA PHE A 139 18.77 -14.38 0.85
C PHE A 139 19.09 -15.01 2.21
N GLY A 140 18.71 -16.26 2.46
CA GLY A 140 18.87 -16.92 3.75
C GLY A 140 20.31 -16.93 4.27
N ASP A 141 20.50 -16.34 5.45
CA ASP A 141 21.78 -16.20 6.17
C ASP A 141 22.89 -15.48 5.36
N ASN A 142 22.54 -14.74 4.31
CA ASN A 142 23.46 -13.99 3.45
C ASN A 142 23.70 -12.54 3.93
N TYR A 143 23.99 -12.37 5.22
CA TYR A 143 24.05 -11.05 5.88
C TYR A 143 25.45 -10.39 5.93
N ARG A 144 26.51 -11.07 5.45
CA ARG A 144 27.90 -10.60 5.56
C ARG A 144 28.31 -9.58 4.51
N ASP A 145 27.56 -9.51 3.42
CA ASP A 145 27.69 -8.53 2.33
C ASP A 145 26.26 -8.19 1.90
N GLN A 146 25.57 -7.44 2.77
CA GLN A 146 24.18 -7.03 2.61
C GLN A 146 24.04 -5.51 2.60
N ARG A 147 23.05 -5.01 1.86
CA ARG A 147 22.72 -3.58 1.78
C ARG A 147 21.22 -3.40 1.71
N TYR A 148 20.74 -2.35 2.34
CA TYR A 148 19.34 -1.97 2.31
C TYR A 148 19.19 -0.49 2.04
N LEU A 149 18.17 -0.14 1.26
CA LEU A 149 17.75 1.23 0.99
C LEU A 149 16.22 1.28 1.05
N ALA A 150 15.69 2.26 1.76
CA ALA A 150 14.29 2.68 1.73
C ALA A 150 14.22 4.10 1.17
N ALA A 151 13.35 4.31 0.18
CA ALA A 151 13.18 5.60 -0.48
C ALA A 151 11.71 5.92 -0.70
N HIS A 152 11.36 7.21 -0.64
CA HIS A 152 10.00 7.71 -0.82
C HIS A 152 9.96 8.81 -1.88
N LEU A 153 8.93 8.78 -2.71
CA LEU A 153 8.60 9.83 -3.66
C LEU A 153 7.17 10.29 -3.40
N SER A 154 7.03 11.54 -2.97
CA SER A 154 5.71 12.15 -2.82
C SER A 154 5.10 12.43 -4.19
N ARG A 155 3.87 11.96 -4.42
CA ARG A 155 3.11 12.20 -5.66
C ARG A 155 1.68 12.64 -5.31
N PRO A 156 1.46 13.95 -5.08
CA PRO A 156 0.17 14.45 -4.57
C PRO A 156 -1.07 14.11 -5.41
N LYS A 157 -0.89 13.75 -6.69
CA LYS A 157 -2.00 13.40 -7.60
C LYS A 157 -2.15 11.90 -7.86
N ASP A 158 -1.08 11.13 -7.71
CA ASP A 158 -1.00 9.73 -8.16
C ASP A 158 -0.81 8.75 -6.98
N GLY A 159 -0.76 9.25 -5.74
CA GLY A 159 -0.47 8.47 -4.54
C GLY A 159 1.03 8.26 -4.34
N ASP A 160 1.50 8.37 -3.10
CA ASP A 160 2.93 8.27 -2.78
C ASP A 160 3.51 6.92 -3.19
N LEU A 161 4.81 6.92 -3.53
CA LEU A 161 5.54 5.77 -4.03
C LEU A 161 6.74 5.48 -3.15
N TYR A 162 6.83 4.26 -2.62
CA TYR A 162 7.97 3.80 -1.83
C TYR A 162 8.73 2.72 -2.59
N ALA A 163 10.06 2.77 -2.49
CA ALA A 163 10.97 1.80 -3.09
C ALA A 163 11.95 1.27 -2.04
N MET A 164 11.91 -0.05 -1.82
CA MET A 164 12.77 -0.74 -0.85
C MET A 164 13.65 -1.71 -1.62
N LEU A 165 14.95 -1.52 -1.52
CA LEU A 165 15.95 -2.34 -2.19
C LEU A 165 16.77 -3.08 -1.16
N TYR A 166 16.68 -4.42 -1.16
CA TYR A 166 17.54 -5.29 -0.38
C TYR A 166 18.49 -6.07 -1.28
N ILE A 167 19.79 -5.96 -1.06
CA ILE A 167 20.83 -6.63 -1.84
C ILE A 167 21.66 -7.50 -0.92
N ALA A 168 21.91 -8.75 -1.31
CA ALA A 168 22.80 -9.64 -0.58
C ALA A 168 23.64 -10.48 -1.54
N ARG A 169 24.88 -10.79 -1.13
CA ARG A 169 25.71 -11.79 -1.82
C ARG A 169 25.39 -13.17 -1.28
N ASN A 170 25.07 -14.09 -2.19
CA ASN A 170 24.94 -15.50 -1.86
C ASN A 170 26.29 -16.11 -1.49
N THR A 171 26.53 -16.29 -0.19
CA THR A 171 27.73 -16.89 0.38
C THR A 171 27.44 -18.22 1.09
N THR A 172 26.18 -18.50 1.39
CA THR A 172 25.73 -19.71 2.10
C THR A 172 25.36 -20.84 1.15
N SER A 173 24.73 -20.54 0.02
CA SER A 173 24.29 -21.54 -0.96
C SER A 173 25.33 -21.81 -2.04
N GLY A 174 25.54 -23.09 -2.35
CA GLY A 174 26.45 -23.56 -3.42
C GLY A 174 25.85 -23.51 -4.82
N GLY A 175 26.46 -24.24 -5.75
CA GLY A 175 25.97 -24.39 -7.13
C GLY A 175 26.31 -23.20 -8.05
N LYS A 176 25.54 -23.07 -9.14
CA LYS A 176 25.76 -22.06 -10.20
C LYS A 176 25.62 -20.61 -9.73
N ASP A 177 24.93 -20.40 -8.61
CA ASP A 177 24.69 -19.08 -8.03
C ASP A 177 25.63 -18.79 -6.83
N LYS A 178 26.67 -19.60 -6.61
CA LYS A 178 27.67 -19.32 -5.57
C LYS A 178 28.34 -17.97 -5.81
N ASN A 179 28.43 -17.13 -4.78
CA ASN A 179 28.94 -15.75 -4.83
C ASN A 179 28.18 -14.78 -5.75
N ARG A 180 27.03 -15.21 -6.30
CA ARG A 180 26.12 -14.36 -7.07
C ARG A 180 25.49 -13.32 -6.14
N VAL A 181 25.26 -12.12 -6.66
CA VAL A 181 24.49 -11.09 -5.96
C VAL A 181 23.02 -11.20 -6.36
N PHE A 182 22.14 -11.16 -5.36
CA PHE A 182 20.70 -11.06 -5.55
C PHE A 182 20.21 -9.73 -5.01
N GLY A 183 19.20 -9.16 -5.67
CA GLY A 183 18.51 -7.96 -5.22
C GLY A 183 17.01 -8.21 -5.15
N GLN A 184 16.33 -7.72 -4.14
CA GLN A 184 14.89 -7.61 -4.09
C GLN A 184 14.51 -6.13 -4.11
N LEU A 185 13.69 -5.75 -5.08
CA LEU A 185 13.05 -4.44 -5.13
C LEU A 185 11.58 -4.64 -4.82
N ASP A 186 11.14 -4.09 -3.70
CA ASP A 186 9.73 -3.96 -3.35
C ASP A 186 9.31 -2.52 -3.65
N VAL A 187 8.21 -2.36 -4.38
CA VAL A 187 7.62 -1.06 -4.69
C VAL A 187 6.20 -1.04 -4.12
N VAL A 188 5.92 -0.05 -3.28
CA VAL A 188 4.59 0.15 -2.66
C VAL A 188 3.99 1.43 -3.23
N GLU A 189 2.85 1.31 -3.90
CA GLU A 189 2.04 2.43 -4.38
C GLU A 189 0.89 2.66 -3.39
N LEU A 190 0.88 3.79 -2.68
CA LEU A 190 -0.21 4.14 -1.75
C LEU A 190 -1.45 4.54 -2.54
N THR A 191 -2.25 3.54 -2.90
CA THR A 191 -3.59 3.70 -3.48
C THR A 191 -4.64 3.48 -2.40
N PRO A 192 -5.79 4.17 -2.41
CA PRO A 192 -6.91 3.82 -1.52
C PRO A 192 -7.38 2.38 -1.74
N MET A 193 -7.71 1.66 -0.66
CA MET A 193 -8.38 0.36 -0.75
C MET A 193 -9.84 0.56 -1.18
N ASP A 194 -10.36 -0.36 -1.99
CA ASP A 194 -11.81 -0.49 -2.17
C ASP A 194 -12.45 -0.93 -0.84
N THR A 195 -13.20 -0.03 -0.20
CA THR A 195 -13.97 -0.30 1.01
C THR A 195 -15.45 -0.53 0.67
N GLY A 196 -16.24 -1.07 1.61
CA GLY A 196 -17.70 -1.24 1.43
C GLY A 196 -18.11 -2.38 0.49
N LEU A 197 -17.16 -3.26 0.09
CA LEU A 197 -17.46 -4.48 -0.68
C LEU A 197 -18.17 -5.55 0.18
N VAL A 198 -18.05 -5.46 1.50
CA VAL A 198 -18.78 -6.30 2.46
C VAL A 198 -19.74 -5.38 3.21
N THR A 199 -21.01 -5.41 2.84
CA THR A 199 -22.05 -4.61 3.51
C THR A 199 -22.54 -5.34 4.76
N VAL A 200 -22.74 -4.60 5.85
CA VAL A 200 -23.56 -5.09 6.97
C VAL A 200 -24.99 -5.22 6.47
N ASP A 201 -25.53 -6.44 6.43
CA ASP A 201 -26.92 -6.68 6.05
C ASP A 201 -27.89 -6.35 7.20
N ALA A 202 -29.17 -6.20 6.86
CA ALA A 202 -30.22 -5.93 7.84
C ALA A 202 -30.25 -6.93 9.02
N GLU A 203 -29.94 -8.22 8.76
CA GLU A 203 -29.92 -9.25 9.80
C GLU A 203 -28.78 -9.03 10.82
N THR A 204 -27.61 -8.63 10.35
CA THR A 204 -26.49 -8.28 11.21
C THR A 204 -26.76 -7.00 11.99
N MET A 205 -27.42 -6.01 11.38
CA MET A 205 -27.86 -4.81 12.11
C MET A 205 -28.86 -5.14 13.22
N ALA A 206 -29.87 -5.97 12.93
CA ALA A 206 -30.85 -6.40 13.93
C ALA A 206 -30.16 -7.06 15.13
N ARG A 207 -29.25 -8.00 14.88
CA ARG A 207 -28.48 -8.67 15.95
C ARG A 207 -27.63 -7.70 16.76
N GLY A 208 -26.93 -6.76 16.12
CA GLY A 208 -26.15 -5.75 16.86
C GLY A 208 -27.02 -4.85 17.74
N LEU A 209 -28.21 -4.47 17.27
CA LEU A 209 -29.17 -3.72 18.07
C LEU A 209 -29.73 -4.54 19.25
N GLU A 210 -29.97 -5.84 19.06
CA GLU A 210 -30.45 -6.73 20.12
C GLU A 210 -29.38 -7.03 21.17
N ASP A 211 -28.16 -7.37 20.74
CA ASP A 211 -27.09 -7.83 21.62
C ASP A 211 -26.35 -6.67 22.32
N GLU A 212 -26.11 -5.56 21.60
CA GLU A 212 -25.29 -4.44 22.09
C GLU A 212 -26.08 -3.14 22.28
N GLY A 213 -27.35 -3.09 21.86
CA GLY A 213 -28.15 -1.86 21.83
C GLY A 213 -27.74 -0.87 20.74
N ARG A 214 -26.71 -1.19 19.95
CA ARG A 214 -26.18 -0.31 18.90
C ARG A 214 -25.42 -1.09 17.83
N ILE A 215 -25.31 -0.52 16.64
CA ILE A 215 -24.40 -1.01 15.61
C ILE A 215 -23.73 0.14 14.86
N ALA A 216 -22.42 0.00 14.62
CA ALA A 216 -21.63 0.93 13.83
C ALA A 216 -21.72 0.63 12.33
N LEU A 217 -21.90 1.70 11.55
CA LEU A 217 -22.01 1.69 10.10
C LEU A 217 -20.85 2.49 9.51
N TYR A 218 -19.93 1.76 8.85
CA TYR A 218 -18.72 2.35 8.24
C TYR A 218 -18.88 2.64 6.74
N ASP A 219 -19.97 2.18 6.14
CA ASP A 219 -20.27 2.33 4.71
C ASP A 219 -21.19 3.55 4.43
N ILE A 220 -21.23 4.51 5.35
CA ILE A 220 -21.93 5.78 5.18
C ILE A 220 -20.91 6.89 4.99
N TYR A 221 -20.80 7.37 3.75
CA TYR A 221 -19.75 8.28 3.32
C TYR A 221 -20.27 9.70 3.13
N PHE A 222 -19.43 10.68 3.49
CA PHE A 222 -19.70 12.10 3.32
C PHE A 222 -18.55 12.77 2.58
N ASP A 223 -18.84 13.86 1.88
CA ASP A 223 -17.80 14.75 1.37
C ASP A 223 -16.94 15.31 2.52
N THR A 224 -15.68 15.61 2.21
CA THR A 224 -14.73 16.17 3.18
C THR A 224 -15.31 17.44 3.79
N ASP A 225 -15.24 17.52 5.12
CA ASP A 225 -15.72 18.66 5.90
C ASP A 225 -17.20 19.02 5.69
N SER A 226 -18.00 18.05 5.24
CA SER A 226 -19.39 18.26 4.83
C SER A 226 -20.34 17.21 5.40
N ALA A 227 -21.64 17.52 5.31
CA ALA A 227 -22.75 16.59 5.54
C ALA A 227 -23.40 16.12 4.23
N GLY A 228 -22.80 16.45 3.07
CA GLY A 228 -23.20 15.93 1.76
C GLY A 228 -22.93 14.43 1.69
N LEU A 229 -24.00 13.64 1.61
CA LEU A 229 -23.96 12.19 1.58
C LEU A 229 -23.55 11.71 0.18
N LYS A 230 -22.57 10.81 0.09
CA LYS A 230 -22.06 10.33 -1.20
C LYS A 230 -22.90 9.14 -1.70
N PRO A 231 -23.11 8.99 -3.03
CA PRO A 231 -23.86 7.87 -3.63
C PRO A 231 -23.35 6.48 -3.22
N GLU A 232 -22.07 6.36 -2.88
CA GLU A 232 -21.43 5.13 -2.37
C GLU A 232 -22.12 4.60 -1.09
N SER A 233 -22.88 5.44 -0.37
CA SER A 233 -23.61 5.06 0.84
C SER A 233 -24.94 4.35 0.56
N ASP A 234 -25.42 4.33 -0.68
CA ASP A 234 -26.78 3.91 -1.01
C ASP A 234 -27.06 2.44 -0.68
N ALA A 235 -26.07 1.57 -0.84
CA ALA A 235 -26.20 0.16 -0.49
C ALA A 235 -26.43 -0.03 1.02
N ALA A 236 -25.67 0.71 1.85
CA ALA A 236 -25.84 0.67 3.29
C ALA A 236 -27.17 1.27 3.73
N LEU A 237 -27.58 2.41 3.15
CA LEU A 237 -28.90 3.01 3.40
C LEU A 237 -30.05 2.06 3.06
N ALA A 238 -29.93 1.31 1.96
CA ALA A 238 -30.92 0.30 1.58
C ALA A 238 -31.04 -0.82 2.63
N GLN A 239 -29.94 -1.26 3.23
CA GLN A 239 -29.96 -2.26 4.31
C GLN A 239 -30.60 -1.70 5.60
N ILE A 240 -30.33 -0.44 5.96
CA ILE A 240 -31.00 0.22 7.09
C ILE A 240 -32.50 0.32 6.83
N ALA A 241 -32.92 0.72 5.63
CA ALA A 241 -34.32 0.81 5.28
C ALA A 241 -35.02 -0.55 5.33
N ARG A 242 -34.33 -1.60 4.88
CA ARG A 242 -34.82 -2.98 4.99
C ARG A 242 -34.98 -3.40 6.45
N LEU A 243 -33.99 -3.18 7.31
CA LEU A 243 -34.10 -3.42 8.75
C LEU A 243 -35.33 -2.71 9.34
N MET A 244 -35.50 -1.42 9.04
CA MET A 244 -36.63 -0.64 9.56
C MET A 244 -37.98 -1.14 9.03
N THR A 245 -38.00 -1.75 7.85
CA THR A 245 -39.20 -2.38 7.26
C THR A 245 -39.52 -3.71 7.93
N ASP A 246 -38.50 -4.55 8.15
CA ASP A 246 -38.61 -5.87 8.76
C ASP A 246 -38.97 -5.75 10.26
N GLU A 247 -38.53 -4.68 10.92
CA GLU A 247 -38.80 -4.38 12.33
C GLU A 247 -39.70 -3.14 12.50
N PRO A 248 -41.03 -3.23 12.28
CA PRO A 248 -41.92 -2.06 12.20
C PRO A 248 -42.05 -1.26 13.51
N MET A 249 -41.72 -1.87 14.66
CA MET A 249 -41.75 -1.21 15.98
C MET A 249 -40.41 -0.57 16.36
N LEU A 250 -39.34 -0.82 15.60
CA LEU A 250 -38.02 -0.30 15.88
C LEU A 250 -37.98 1.22 15.74
N LYS A 251 -37.41 1.88 16.74
CA LYS A 251 -37.05 3.30 16.71
C LYS A 251 -35.57 3.42 17.04
N VAL A 252 -34.85 4.22 16.28
CA VAL A 252 -33.40 4.35 16.43
C VAL A 252 -32.97 5.80 16.56
N LEU A 253 -31.90 6.01 17.33
CA LEU A 253 -31.07 7.20 17.15
C LEU A 253 -30.10 6.93 16.01
N ILE A 254 -29.97 7.89 15.09
CA ILE A 254 -28.87 7.91 14.11
C ILE A 254 -27.79 8.80 14.71
N VAL A 255 -26.68 8.23 15.17
CA VAL A 255 -25.64 8.95 15.91
C VAL A 255 -24.42 9.16 15.02
N GLY A 256 -24.09 10.42 14.73
CA GLY A 256 -22.89 10.77 13.98
C GLY A 256 -21.67 10.96 14.89
N HIS A 257 -20.52 10.42 14.46
CA HIS A 257 -19.22 10.56 15.12
C HIS A 257 -18.20 11.24 14.18
N THR A 258 -17.14 11.82 14.77
CA THR A 258 -16.00 12.40 14.04
C THR A 258 -14.68 11.93 14.64
N ASP A 259 -13.59 12.15 13.92
CA ASP A 259 -12.26 12.13 14.51
C ASP A 259 -11.98 13.45 15.27
N SER A 260 -10.81 13.53 15.92
CA SER A 260 -10.43 14.66 16.76
C SER A 260 -9.86 15.87 16.00
N GLN A 261 -9.97 15.94 14.67
CA GLN A 261 -9.49 17.09 13.91
C GLN A 261 -10.51 18.24 13.97
N GLY A 262 -10.05 19.44 14.30
CA GLY A 262 -10.90 20.62 14.48
C GLY A 262 -11.45 20.79 15.90
N SER A 263 -12.25 21.84 16.12
CA SER A 263 -12.76 22.16 17.46
C SER A 263 -13.90 21.21 17.87
N LEU A 264 -14.14 21.09 19.18
CA LEU A 264 -15.21 20.26 19.72
C LEU A 264 -16.59 20.74 19.22
N ASP A 265 -16.88 22.03 19.33
CA ASP A 265 -18.17 22.61 18.91
C ASP A 265 -18.43 22.36 17.42
N TYR A 266 -17.38 22.52 16.60
CA TYR A 266 -17.45 22.24 15.18
C TYR A 266 -17.84 20.79 14.90
N ASN A 267 -17.14 19.86 15.54
CA ASN A 267 -17.36 18.43 15.34
C ASN A 267 -18.72 17.96 15.87
N LEU A 268 -19.20 18.52 16.98
CA LEU A 268 -20.56 18.26 17.49
C LEU A 268 -21.63 18.70 16.48
N MET A 269 -21.46 19.88 15.88
CA MET A 269 -22.38 20.36 14.84
C MET A 269 -22.29 19.51 13.57
N LEU A 270 -21.09 19.21 13.10
CA LEU A 270 -20.87 18.43 11.88
C LEU A 270 -21.47 17.03 12.00
N SER A 271 -21.20 16.34 13.11
CA SER A 271 -21.67 14.98 13.32
C SER A 271 -23.20 14.91 13.44
N ARG A 272 -23.84 15.91 14.07
CA ARG A 272 -25.30 16.04 14.10
C ARG A 272 -25.89 16.33 12.71
N LYS A 273 -25.26 17.18 11.91
CA LYS A 273 -25.69 17.46 10.52
C LYS A 273 -25.61 16.20 9.66
N ARG A 274 -24.54 15.41 9.80
CA ARG A 274 -24.36 14.13 9.11
C ARG A 274 -25.46 13.14 9.47
N ALA A 275 -25.77 12.98 10.76
CA ALA A 275 -26.89 12.15 11.19
C ALA A 275 -28.23 12.62 10.61
N ALA A 276 -28.48 13.94 10.58
CA ALA A 276 -29.69 14.49 9.99
C ALA A 276 -29.78 14.22 8.47
N ALA A 277 -28.65 14.29 7.75
CA ALA A 277 -28.60 13.95 6.34
C ALA A 277 -28.91 12.46 6.06
N VAL A 278 -28.48 11.55 6.94
CA VAL A 278 -28.85 10.12 6.87
C VAL A 278 -30.35 9.94 7.07
N VAL A 279 -30.94 10.58 8.09
CA VAL A 279 -32.39 10.54 8.35
C VAL A 279 -33.17 11.04 7.13
N GLU A 280 -32.76 12.19 6.58
CA GLU A 280 -33.40 12.77 5.40
C GLU A 280 -33.31 11.83 4.19
N ALA A 281 -32.14 11.21 3.97
CA ALA A 281 -31.94 10.26 2.88
C ALA A 281 -32.83 9.02 3.05
N LEU A 282 -32.91 8.45 4.25
CA LEU A 282 -33.76 7.28 4.54
C LEU A 282 -35.25 7.60 4.37
N ALA A 283 -35.68 8.78 4.81
CA ALA A 283 -37.07 9.21 4.67
C ALA A 283 -37.45 9.50 3.22
N SER A 284 -36.69 10.36 2.54
CA SER A 284 -37.05 10.85 1.21
C SER A 284 -36.81 9.84 0.10
N ARG A 285 -35.78 8.99 0.21
CA ARG A 285 -35.33 8.09 -0.88
C ARG A 285 -35.77 6.65 -0.66
N PHE A 286 -35.89 6.23 0.60
CA PHE A 286 -36.20 4.83 0.96
C PHE A 286 -37.53 4.67 1.70
N GLY A 287 -38.25 5.75 1.98
CA GLY A 287 -39.61 5.70 2.55
C GLY A 287 -39.70 5.31 4.03
N VAL A 288 -38.60 5.41 4.79
CA VAL A 288 -38.62 5.16 6.23
C VAL A 288 -39.31 6.32 6.94
N ALA A 289 -40.33 6.05 7.76
CA ALA A 289 -41.05 7.09 8.50
C ALA A 289 -40.10 7.88 9.42
N ALA A 290 -40.03 9.20 9.23
CA ALA A 290 -39.08 10.06 9.93
C ALA A 290 -39.27 10.04 11.46
N GLU A 291 -40.50 9.88 11.97
CA GLU A 291 -40.73 9.78 13.42
C GLU A 291 -40.10 8.54 14.10
N ARG A 292 -39.60 7.59 13.31
CA ARG A 292 -38.90 6.39 13.81
C ARG A 292 -37.39 6.58 13.92
N MET A 293 -36.86 7.73 13.48
CA MET A 293 -35.43 8.01 13.45
C MET A 293 -35.16 9.37 14.10
N THR A 294 -34.25 9.42 15.06
CA THR A 294 -33.83 10.70 15.68
C THR A 294 -32.35 10.95 15.44
N PRO A 295 -31.96 12.05 14.76
CA PRO A 295 -30.56 12.35 14.52
C PRO A 295 -29.89 12.92 15.78
N ALA A 296 -28.74 12.37 16.14
CA ALA A 296 -27.88 12.83 17.22
C ALA A 296 -26.42 12.93 16.76
N GLY A 297 -25.61 13.70 17.49
CA GLY A 297 -24.19 13.88 17.16
C GLY A 297 -23.36 14.04 18.41
N VAL A 298 -22.23 13.32 18.48
CA VAL A 298 -21.32 13.32 19.64
C VAL A 298 -19.91 13.81 19.31
N GLY A 299 -19.66 14.26 18.08
CA GLY A 299 -18.32 14.64 17.62
C GLY A 299 -17.31 13.52 17.89
N PHE A 300 -16.16 13.88 18.48
CA PHE A 300 -15.10 12.95 18.85
C PHE A 300 -15.12 12.52 20.33
N LEU A 301 -16.21 12.76 21.06
CA LEU A 301 -16.31 12.47 22.49
C LEU A 301 -16.44 10.97 22.82
N ALA A 302 -16.70 10.13 21.82
CA ALA A 302 -16.82 8.68 21.95
C ALA A 302 -15.94 7.94 20.92
N PRO A 303 -14.60 8.00 21.05
CA PRO A 303 -13.68 7.31 20.15
C PRO A 303 -13.70 5.80 20.42
N VAL A 304 -13.65 5.01 19.35
CA VAL A 304 -13.50 3.55 19.40
C VAL A 304 -12.07 3.11 19.11
N ALA A 305 -11.25 4.02 18.58
CA ALA A 305 -9.83 3.81 18.32
C ALA A 305 -9.02 5.09 18.59
N SER A 306 -7.69 4.94 18.63
CA SER A 306 -6.77 6.06 18.85
C SER A 306 -6.84 7.09 17.72
N ASN A 307 -7.09 8.36 18.04
CA ASN A 307 -7.03 9.45 17.04
C ASN A 307 -5.59 9.79 16.59
N ARG A 308 -4.58 9.15 17.18
CA ARG A 308 -3.16 9.41 16.85
C ARG A 308 -2.78 8.85 15.48
N THR A 309 -3.44 7.80 15.01
CA THR A 309 -3.17 7.17 13.70
C THR A 309 -4.30 7.44 12.72
N GLU A 310 -4.01 7.44 11.41
CA GLU A 310 -5.07 7.62 10.40
C GLU A 310 -6.07 6.46 10.47
N LYS A 311 -5.59 5.23 10.62
CA LYS A 311 -6.43 4.03 10.83
C LYS A 311 -7.44 4.21 11.96
N GLY A 312 -7.00 4.73 13.12
CA GLY A 312 -7.89 4.96 14.24
C GLY A 312 -8.84 6.16 14.04
N ARG A 313 -8.40 7.22 13.35
CA ARG A 313 -9.31 8.31 12.94
C ARG A 313 -10.39 7.84 11.97
N ALA A 314 -10.05 6.99 11.01
CA ALA A 314 -11.01 6.40 10.09
C ALA A 314 -12.12 5.63 10.83
N LEU A 315 -11.77 4.83 11.83
CA LEU A 315 -12.75 4.14 12.69
C LEU A 315 -13.61 5.10 13.54
N ASN A 316 -13.09 6.28 13.88
CA ASN A 316 -13.85 7.28 14.63
C ASN A 316 -14.84 8.07 13.75
N ARG A 317 -14.58 8.18 12.44
CA ARG A 317 -15.50 8.79 11.47
C ARG A 317 -16.57 7.79 11.02
N ARG A 318 -17.63 7.65 11.81
CA ARG A 318 -18.70 6.66 11.58
C ARG A 318 -20.09 7.19 11.91
N VAL A 319 -21.11 6.44 11.52
CA VAL A 319 -22.48 6.59 12.01
C VAL A 319 -22.87 5.34 12.80
N GLU A 320 -23.66 5.48 13.87
CA GLU A 320 -24.22 4.35 14.60
C GLU A 320 -25.76 4.40 14.55
N LEU A 321 -26.39 3.23 14.48
CA LEU A 321 -27.78 3.06 14.90
C LEU A 321 -27.77 2.69 16.37
N VAL A 322 -28.62 3.33 17.17
CA VAL A 322 -28.78 3.00 18.60
C VAL A 322 -30.25 2.75 18.89
N ASP A 323 -30.57 1.55 19.36
CA ASP A 323 -31.88 1.27 19.96
C ASP A 323 -31.87 1.81 21.40
N TYR A 324 -32.92 2.53 21.77
CA TYR A 324 -33.03 3.21 23.06
C TYR A 324 -34.29 2.80 23.82
N ARG A 325 -34.90 1.67 23.42
CA ARG A 325 -36.04 1.06 24.09
C ARG A 325 -35.64 0.28 25.34
#